data_AF-A0A0D2J7S0-F1
#
_entry.id   AF-A0A0D2J7S0-F1
#
_cell.length_a   1.000
_cell.length_b   1.000
_cell.length_c   1.000
_cell.angle_alpha   90.00
_cell.angle_beta   90.00
_cell.angle_gamma   90.00
#
_symmetry.space_group_name_H-M   'P 1'
#
loop_
_entity.id
_entity.type
_entity.pdbx_description
1 polymer ?
#
loop_
_entity_poly.entity_id
_entity_poly.type
_entity_poly.pdbx_seq_one_letter_code
_entity_poly.pdbx_strand_id
1 'polypeptide(L)'
;MKKRTTKDGSETFYNEEYGDLYHATTGAVEESFRKYIEPCGIAELAARGRLDLLDIGFGLGYNFCAALDAAMQANPACRINIISLEKHQDILAKTQEIAPHLLRHYHLVQSLASLENKNLAYGPVKQLQKDNLCLEIIMGGAEQIAKKLFPSHEARFEAVLHDAFAPRKNPELWTAEFFSDIRLLMKKKAVLATYSCARHVRDNLKQAGFTVSDGPKVGRRGPSTVAKKI
;
A
#
# COMPACT_ATOMS: atom_id res chain seq x y z
N MET A 1 -13.17 -14.62 -8.91
CA MET A 1 -12.38 -14.61 -7.64
C MET A 1 -13.06 -15.48 -6.58
N LYS A 2 -12.36 -16.47 -6.00
CA LYS A 2 -12.89 -17.34 -4.92
C LYS A 2 -12.35 -16.89 -3.56
N LYS A 3 -13.21 -16.80 -2.53
CA LYS A 3 -12.85 -16.40 -1.16
C LYS A 3 -12.11 -17.52 -0.41
N ARG A 4 -11.15 -17.16 0.44
CA ARG A 4 -10.38 -18.04 1.34
C ARG A 4 -10.17 -17.36 2.69
N THR A 5 -10.07 -18.13 3.76
CA THR A 5 -9.67 -17.64 5.09
C THR A 5 -8.18 -17.95 5.31
N THR A 6 -7.43 -16.97 5.80
CA THR A 6 -6.00 -17.11 6.15
C THR A 6 -5.85 -17.55 7.62
N LYS A 7 -4.62 -17.82 8.07
CA LYS A 7 -4.36 -18.33 9.43
C LYS A 7 -4.66 -17.34 10.55
N ASP A 8 -4.57 -16.02 10.31
CA ASP A 8 -4.91 -14.99 11.30
C ASP A 8 -6.42 -14.68 11.34
N GLY A 9 -7.24 -15.44 10.60
CA GLY A 9 -8.68 -15.25 10.49
C GLY A 9 -9.11 -14.26 9.40
N SER A 10 -8.17 -13.53 8.78
CA SER A 10 -8.52 -12.59 7.71
C SER A 10 -8.90 -13.30 6.42
N GLU A 11 -9.74 -12.65 5.63
CA GLU A 11 -10.26 -13.20 4.37
C GLU A 11 -9.46 -12.67 3.18
N THR A 12 -9.18 -13.53 2.21
CA THR A 12 -8.47 -13.18 0.97
C THR A 12 -9.19 -13.79 -0.23
N PHE A 13 -8.81 -13.35 -1.43
CA PHE A 13 -9.35 -13.86 -2.69
C PHE A 13 -8.23 -14.36 -3.59
N TYR A 14 -8.55 -15.34 -4.42
CA TYR A 14 -7.69 -15.75 -5.54
C TYR A 14 -8.03 -14.95 -6.79
N ASN A 15 -7.02 -14.29 -7.36
CA ASN A 15 -7.06 -13.62 -8.65
C ASN A 15 -6.64 -14.61 -9.76
N GLU A 16 -7.51 -14.86 -10.72
CA GLU A 16 -7.27 -15.82 -11.80
C GLU A 16 -6.34 -15.26 -12.89
N GLU A 17 -6.38 -13.95 -13.15
CA GLU A 17 -5.52 -13.27 -14.14
C GLU A 17 -4.04 -13.37 -13.75
N TYR A 18 -3.72 -13.11 -12.48
CA TYR A 18 -2.36 -13.25 -11.96
C TYR A 18 -2.06 -14.66 -11.43
N GLY A 19 -3.06 -15.53 -11.29
CA GLY A 19 -2.91 -16.84 -10.68
C GLY A 19 -2.32 -16.79 -9.27
N ASP A 20 -2.70 -15.80 -8.46
CA ASP A 20 -2.20 -15.58 -7.09
C ASP A 20 -3.32 -15.27 -6.10
N LEU A 21 -3.01 -15.42 -4.81
CA LEU A 21 -3.81 -14.83 -3.74
C LEU A 21 -3.43 -13.36 -3.58
N TYR A 22 -4.39 -12.51 -3.22
CA TYR A 22 -4.11 -11.11 -2.87
C TYR A 22 -3.24 -10.97 -1.61
N HIS A 23 -3.24 -11.97 -0.72
CA HIS A 23 -2.44 -11.98 0.51
C HIS A 23 -1.91 -13.39 0.81
N ALA A 24 -0.82 -13.50 1.56
CA ALA A 24 -0.31 -14.80 1.96
C ALA A 24 -1.30 -15.54 2.87
N THR A 25 -1.25 -16.87 2.85
CA THR A 25 -2.10 -17.73 3.68
C THR A 25 -1.81 -17.62 5.18
N THR A 26 -0.71 -16.97 5.57
CA THR A 26 -0.30 -16.78 6.96
C THR A 26 -1.12 -15.74 7.71
N GLY A 27 -1.75 -14.81 7.00
CA GLY A 27 -2.55 -13.76 7.63
C GLY A 27 -2.37 -12.42 6.93
N ALA A 28 -3.44 -11.86 6.36
CA ALA A 28 -3.37 -10.56 5.69
C ALA A 28 -3.10 -9.42 6.69
N VAL A 29 -3.70 -9.47 7.88
CA VAL A 29 -3.56 -8.41 8.88
C VAL A 29 -2.20 -8.46 9.54
N GLU A 30 -1.76 -9.64 9.98
CA GLU A 30 -0.41 -9.79 10.55
C GLU A 30 0.66 -9.36 9.53
N GLU A 31 0.52 -9.77 8.27
CA GLU A 31 1.44 -9.38 7.20
C GLU A 31 1.46 -7.86 6.98
N SER A 32 0.28 -7.21 6.93
CA SER A 32 0.18 -5.76 6.84
C SER A 32 0.97 -5.06 7.93
N PHE A 33 0.72 -5.39 9.20
CA PHE A 33 1.42 -4.73 10.30
C PHE A 33 2.92 -5.00 10.28
N ARG A 34 3.31 -6.28 10.20
CA ARG A 34 4.70 -6.69 10.39
C ARG A 34 5.60 -6.35 9.21
N LYS A 35 5.10 -6.41 7.97
CA LYS A 35 5.94 -6.18 6.78
C LYS A 35 5.89 -4.74 6.26
N TYR A 36 4.83 -4.01 6.57
CA TYR A 36 4.60 -2.67 6.00
C TYR A 36 4.52 -1.59 7.06
N ILE A 37 3.59 -1.71 8.03
CA ILE A 37 3.31 -0.63 8.97
C ILE A 37 4.46 -0.40 9.94
N GLU A 38 4.96 -1.46 10.58
CA GLU A 38 6.09 -1.36 11.51
C GLU A 38 7.38 -0.87 10.80
N PRO A 39 7.80 -1.44 9.65
CA PRO A 39 9.04 -1.01 9.02
C PRO A 39 8.99 0.42 8.46
N CYS A 40 7.80 0.90 8.05
CA CYS A 40 7.63 2.29 7.62
C CYS A 40 7.51 3.28 8.79
N GLY A 41 7.36 2.82 10.04
CA GLY A 41 7.25 3.67 11.22
C GLY A 41 5.99 4.53 11.21
N ILE A 42 4.85 3.95 10.80
CA ILE A 42 3.60 4.71 10.60
C ILE A 42 3.11 5.35 11.89
N ALA A 43 3.22 4.66 13.02
CA ALA A 43 2.82 5.20 14.33
C ALA A 43 3.69 6.41 14.72
N GLU A 44 5.00 6.34 14.48
CA GLU A 44 5.95 7.41 14.78
C GLU A 44 5.75 8.63 13.86
N LEU A 45 5.41 8.40 12.59
CA LEU A 45 5.03 9.47 11.66
C LEU A 45 3.75 10.15 12.14
N ALA A 46 2.71 9.37 12.46
CA ALA A 46 1.44 9.92 12.94
C ALA A 46 1.57 10.66 14.28
N ALA A 47 2.43 10.20 15.18
CA ALA A 47 2.74 10.88 16.43
C ALA A 47 3.34 12.29 16.23
N ARG A 48 3.98 12.55 15.08
CA ARG A 48 4.47 13.90 14.70
C ARG A 48 3.38 14.80 14.12
N GLY A 49 2.15 14.31 14.00
CA GLY A 49 0.97 15.09 13.63
C GLY A 49 0.61 15.07 12.14
N ARG A 50 1.38 14.36 11.30
CA ARG A 50 1.09 14.23 9.87
C ARG A 50 1.54 12.87 9.33
N LEU A 51 0.72 12.30 8.46
CA LEU A 51 1.02 11.10 7.68
C LEU A 51 0.59 11.33 6.22
N ASP A 52 1.55 11.46 5.32
CA ASP A 52 1.33 11.34 3.86
C ASP A 52 1.84 9.98 3.38
N LEU A 53 0.94 9.06 3.05
CA LEU A 53 1.28 7.69 2.65
C LEU A 53 0.84 7.39 1.20
N LEU A 54 1.70 6.67 0.48
CA LEU A 54 1.37 6.05 -0.80
C LEU A 54 1.29 4.54 -0.65
N ASP A 55 0.19 3.95 -1.09
CA ASP A 55 -0.06 2.52 -1.14
C ASP A 55 -0.15 2.09 -2.60
N ILE A 56 0.64 1.09 -2.99
CA ILE A 56 0.71 0.61 -4.38
C ILE A 56 0.15 -0.81 -4.39
N GLY A 57 -1.02 -0.98 -5.01
CA GLY A 57 -1.78 -2.21 -4.98
C GLY A 57 -2.78 -2.22 -3.83
N PHE A 58 -3.85 -1.45 -3.97
CA PHE A 58 -4.93 -1.40 -2.96
C PHE A 58 -5.43 -2.79 -2.59
N GLY A 59 -5.73 -3.62 -3.61
CA GLY A 59 -6.26 -4.96 -3.45
C GLY A 59 -7.52 -4.95 -2.59
N LEU A 60 -7.42 -5.59 -1.42
CA LEU A 60 -8.52 -5.68 -0.45
C LEU A 60 -8.45 -4.60 0.63
N GLY A 61 -7.51 -3.66 0.53
CA GLY A 61 -7.37 -2.52 1.45
C GLY A 61 -6.81 -2.86 2.83
N TYR A 62 -6.16 -4.02 3.02
CA TYR A 62 -5.61 -4.40 4.33
C TYR A 62 -4.44 -3.50 4.75
N ASN A 63 -3.43 -3.30 3.90
CA ASN A 63 -2.31 -2.40 4.19
C ASN A 63 -2.79 -0.96 4.40
N PHE A 64 -3.71 -0.51 3.54
CA PHE A 64 -4.36 0.79 3.64
C PHE A 64 -5.05 0.99 5.00
N CYS A 65 -5.88 0.03 5.41
CA CYS A 65 -6.61 0.11 6.67
C CYS A 65 -5.69 -0.08 7.88
N ALA A 66 -4.68 -0.94 7.81
CA ALA A 66 -3.71 -1.13 8.88
C ALA A 66 -2.90 0.15 9.14
N ALA A 67 -2.52 0.88 8.08
CA ALA A 67 -1.88 2.18 8.21
C ALA A 67 -2.81 3.21 8.87
N LEU A 68 -4.08 3.24 8.48
CA LEU A 68 -5.10 4.10 9.08
C LEU A 68 -5.30 3.79 10.57
N ASP A 69 -5.47 2.52 10.92
CA ASP A 69 -5.63 2.05 12.30
C ASP A 69 -4.43 2.45 13.16
N ALA A 70 -3.20 2.17 12.69
CA ALA A 70 -1.97 2.53 13.39
C ALA A 70 -1.83 4.04 13.59
N ALA A 71 -2.15 4.83 12.57
CA ALA A 71 -2.04 6.29 12.64
C ALA A 71 -3.07 6.89 13.61
N MET A 72 -4.34 6.46 13.52
CA MET A 72 -5.41 6.92 14.40
C MET A 72 -5.20 6.48 15.84
N GLN A 73 -4.63 5.28 16.07
CA GLN A 73 -4.27 4.81 17.39
C GLN A 73 -3.13 5.62 17.99
N ALA A 74 -2.09 5.95 17.21
CA ALA A 74 -0.95 6.71 17.68
C ALA A 74 -1.31 8.17 17.98
N ASN A 75 -2.13 8.79 17.13
CA ASN A 75 -2.57 10.17 17.30
C ASN A 75 -3.89 10.43 16.55
N PRO A 76 -5.04 10.44 17.25
CA PRO A 76 -6.35 10.72 16.64
C PRO A 76 -6.45 12.09 15.96
N ALA A 77 -5.62 13.06 16.35
CA ALA A 77 -5.57 14.40 15.76
C ALA A 77 -4.58 14.53 14.59
N CYS A 78 -3.85 13.46 14.25
CA CYS A 78 -2.91 13.44 13.13
C CYS A 78 -3.60 13.81 11.81
N ARG A 79 -3.00 14.67 10.99
CA ARG A 79 -3.46 14.86 9.61
C ARG A 79 -3.07 13.64 8.77
N ILE A 80 -4.03 12.82 8.39
CA ILE A 80 -3.83 11.57 7.67
C ILE A 80 -4.26 11.74 6.21
N ASN A 81 -3.31 11.55 5.30
CA ASN A 81 -3.53 11.51 3.86
C ASN A 81 -2.98 10.19 3.31
N ILE A 82 -3.85 9.30 2.87
CA ILE A 82 -3.47 8.00 2.29
C ILE A 82 -4.01 7.93 0.87
N ILE A 83 -3.10 7.76 -0.09
CA ILE A 83 -3.41 7.53 -1.49
C ILE A 83 -3.07 6.08 -1.81
N SER A 84 -4.03 5.34 -2.33
CA SER A 84 -3.79 4.00 -2.90
C SER A 84 -3.99 3.98 -4.40
N LEU A 85 -3.18 3.17 -5.08
CA LEU A 85 -3.27 2.94 -6.53
C LEU A 85 -3.85 1.55 -6.79
N GLU A 86 -4.87 1.47 -7.65
CA GLU A 86 -5.50 0.20 -8.02
C GLU A 86 -5.87 0.16 -9.50
N LYS A 87 -5.51 -0.93 -10.18
CA LYS A 87 -5.81 -1.13 -11.60
C LYS A 87 -7.17 -1.80 -11.81
N HIS A 88 -7.56 -2.70 -10.91
CA HIS A 88 -8.69 -3.60 -11.06
C HIS A 88 -9.92 -3.09 -10.33
N GLN A 89 -10.96 -2.70 -11.04
CA GLN A 89 -12.16 -2.13 -10.41
C GLN A 89 -13.00 -3.19 -9.67
N ASP A 90 -12.95 -4.45 -10.12
CA ASP A 90 -13.74 -5.55 -9.57
C ASP A 90 -13.27 -5.97 -8.16
N ILE A 91 -11.99 -5.78 -7.83
CA ILE A 91 -11.49 -6.06 -6.48
C ILE A 91 -12.14 -5.18 -5.41
N LEU A 92 -12.52 -3.94 -5.77
CA LEU A 92 -13.16 -3.02 -4.85
C LEU A 92 -14.51 -3.55 -4.38
N ALA A 93 -15.27 -4.22 -5.25
CA ALA A 93 -16.52 -4.87 -4.86
C ALA A 93 -16.28 -5.99 -3.83
N LYS A 94 -15.13 -6.68 -3.89
CA LYS A 94 -14.77 -7.75 -2.95
C LYS A 94 -14.46 -7.27 -1.54
N THR A 95 -14.13 -5.99 -1.36
CA THR A 95 -13.98 -5.41 -0.01
C THR A 95 -15.29 -5.48 0.80
N GLN A 96 -16.44 -5.43 0.13
CA GLN A 96 -17.76 -5.52 0.77
C GLN A 96 -18.07 -6.92 1.28
N GLU A 97 -17.39 -7.93 0.74
CA GLU A 97 -17.57 -9.33 1.15
C GLU A 97 -16.69 -9.68 2.36
N ILE A 98 -15.80 -8.79 2.79
CA ILE A 98 -14.88 -9.05 3.91
C ILE A 98 -15.53 -8.69 5.23
N ALA A 99 -15.45 -9.59 6.20
CA ALA A 99 -15.91 -9.32 7.56
C ALA A 99 -14.94 -8.33 8.27
N PRO A 100 -15.39 -7.14 8.69
CA PRO A 100 -14.51 -6.04 9.15
C PRO A 100 -13.89 -6.26 10.54
N HIS A 101 -14.06 -7.42 11.16
CA HIS A 101 -13.78 -7.65 12.58
C HIS A 101 -12.31 -7.57 13.01
N LEU A 102 -11.36 -7.65 12.07
CA LEU A 102 -9.92 -7.67 12.38
C LEU A 102 -9.26 -6.30 12.31
N LEU A 103 -9.91 -5.31 11.69
CA LEU A 103 -9.38 -3.95 11.56
C LEU A 103 -10.47 -2.94 11.90
N ARG A 104 -10.17 -2.06 12.86
CA ARG A 104 -11.15 -1.19 13.52
C ARG A 104 -11.86 -0.27 12.53
N HIS A 105 -11.13 0.26 11.56
CA HIS A 105 -11.66 1.22 10.59
C HIS A 105 -11.93 0.62 9.20
N TYR A 106 -12.02 -0.71 9.07
CA TYR A 106 -12.26 -1.35 7.77
C TYR A 106 -13.58 -0.92 7.10
N HIS A 107 -14.58 -0.53 7.90
CA HIS A 107 -15.83 0.05 7.40
C HIS A 107 -15.60 1.34 6.58
N LEU A 108 -14.54 2.11 6.84
CA LEU A 108 -14.18 3.29 6.03
C LEU A 108 -13.60 2.88 4.67
N VAL A 109 -12.83 1.78 4.63
CA VAL A 109 -12.34 1.19 3.37
C VAL A 109 -13.52 0.70 2.53
N GLN A 110 -14.48 0.01 3.15
CA GLN A 110 -15.71 -0.42 2.48
C GLN A 110 -16.51 0.77 1.96
N SER A 111 -16.68 1.81 2.77
CA SER A 111 -17.38 3.04 2.36
C SER A 111 -16.69 3.68 1.16
N LEU A 112 -15.37 3.92 1.25
CA LEU A 112 -14.55 4.49 0.17
C LEU A 112 -14.61 3.69 -1.13
N ALA A 113 -14.49 2.36 -1.05
CA ALA A 113 -14.54 1.47 -2.21
C ALA A 113 -15.91 1.51 -2.92
N SER A 114 -16.99 1.79 -2.18
CA SER A 114 -18.35 1.89 -2.72
C SER A 114 -18.69 3.24 -3.36
N LEU A 115 -17.90 4.29 -3.11
CA LEU A 115 -18.16 5.63 -3.65
C LEU A 115 -18.05 5.69 -5.18
N GLU A 116 -18.73 6.65 -5.79
CA GLU A 116 -18.55 6.93 -7.22
C GLU A 116 -17.18 7.56 -7.51
N ASN A 117 -16.71 7.36 -8.75
CA ASN A 117 -15.46 7.96 -9.19
C ASN A 117 -15.67 9.47 -9.45
N LYS A 118 -14.78 10.29 -8.89
CA LYS A 118 -14.52 11.65 -9.35
C LYS A 118 -13.41 11.61 -10.40
N ASN A 119 -13.51 12.40 -11.46
CA ASN A 119 -12.43 12.52 -12.43
C ASN A 119 -11.50 13.67 -12.04
N LEU A 120 -10.27 13.35 -11.63
CA LEU A 120 -9.23 14.32 -11.29
C LEU A 120 -8.11 14.28 -12.33
N ALA A 121 -7.16 15.22 -12.25
CA ALA A 121 -6.06 15.36 -13.22
C ALA A 121 -5.23 14.08 -13.39
N TYR A 122 -5.16 13.24 -12.35
CA TYR A 122 -4.41 11.99 -12.33
C TYR A 122 -5.23 10.75 -12.70
N GLY A 123 -6.56 10.83 -12.79
CA GLY A 123 -7.43 9.72 -13.18
C GLY A 123 -8.78 9.70 -12.46
N PRO A 124 -9.57 8.61 -12.60
CA PRO A 124 -10.75 8.36 -11.79
C PRO A 124 -10.35 8.07 -10.33
N VAL A 125 -11.02 8.70 -9.37
CA VAL A 125 -10.66 8.68 -7.96
C VAL A 125 -11.89 8.47 -7.11
N LYS A 126 -11.84 7.48 -6.23
CA LYS A 126 -12.77 7.38 -5.09
C LYS A 126 -12.13 8.12 -3.93
N GLN A 127 -12.85 9.07 -3.34
CA GLN A 127 -12.30 9.96 -2.32
C GLN A 127 -13.25 10.11 -1.14
N LEU A 128 -12.72 9.91 0.05
CA LEU A 128 -13.38 10.20 1.33
C LEU A 128 -12.54 11.24 2.06
N GLN A 129 -13.13 12.40 2.32
CA GLN A 129 -12.51 13.47 3.08
C GLN A 129 -13.40 13.82 4.28
N LYS A 130 -12.83 13.80 5.48
CA LYS A 130 -13.53 14.11 6.73
C LYS A 130 -12.52 14.61 7.77
N ASP A 131 -12.74 15.80 8.33
CA ASP A 131 -11.90 16.39 9.37
C ASP A 131 -10.39 16.39 9.00
N ASN A 132 -9.56 15.67 9.76
CA ASN A 132 -8.12 15.48 9.55
C ASN A 132 -7.78 14.32 8.59
N LEU A 133 -8.77 13.69 7.97
CA LEU A 133 -8.65 12.49 7.14
C LEU A 133 -8.92 12.78 5.66
N CYS A 134 -7.98 12.38 4.79
CA CYS A 134 -8.12 12.35 3.34
C CYS A 134 -7.70 10.97 2.82
N LEU A 135 -8.64 10.24 2.25
CA LEU A 135 -8.45 8.89 1.76
C LEU A 135 -8.81 8.82 0.27
N GLU A 136 -7.90 8.32 -0.55
CA GLU A 136 -8.08 8.23 -1.99
C GLU A 136 -7.72 6.85 -2.52
N ILE A 137 -8.54 6.32 -3.43
CA ILE A 137 -8.19 5.21 -4.33
C ILE A 137 -8.18 5.78 -5.74
N ILE A 138 -7.01 5.81 -6.37
CA ILE A 138 -6.84 6.26 -7.75
C ILE A 138 -6.85 5.03 -8.66
N MET A 139 -7.79 5.02 -9.60
CA MET A 139 -7.98 3.92 -10.53
C MET A 139 -7.06 4.05 -11.74
N GLY A 140 -6.32 2.99 -12.06
CA GLY A 140 -5.45 2.88 -13.24
C GLY A 140 -4.11 2.19 -12.94
N GLY A 141 -3.27 2.07 -13.98
CA GLY A 141 -1.92 1.51 -13.82
C GLY A 141 -1.04 2.42 -12.98
N ALA A 142 -0.42 1.86 -11.94
CA ALA A 142 0.39 2.61 -10.99
C ALA A 142 1.58 3.30 -11.68
N GLU A 143 2.13 2.71 -12.74
CA GLU A 143 3.21 3.25 -13.57
C GLU A 143 2.81 4.50 -14.35
N GLN A 144 1.54 4.64 -14.76
CA GLN A 144 1.06 5.88 -15.38
C GLN A 144 0.65 6.90 -14.32
N ILE A 145 0.00 6.45 -13.23
CA ILE A 145 -0.47 7.35 -12.18
C ILE A 145 0.70 7.99 -11.45
N ALA A 146 1.73 7.23 -11.09
CA ALA A 146 2.94 7.76 -10.45
C ALA A 146 3.51 8.93 -11.27
N LYS A 147 3.53 8.79 -12.60
CA LYS A 147 3.99 9.85 -13.51
C LYS A 147 3.13 11.11 -13.45
N LYS A 148 1.81 10.95 -13.31
CA LYS A 148 0.84 12.05 -13.16
C LYS A 148 0.79 12.64 -11.76
N LEU A 149 1.36 11.98 -10.76
CA LEU A 149 1.52 12.52 -9.40
C LEU A 149 2.75 13.45 -9.30
N PHE A 150 3.63 13.48 -10.31
CA PHE A 150 4.79 14.40 -10.38
C PHE A 150 4.59 15.86 -10.79
N PRO A 151 3.44 16.39 -11.26
CA PRO A 151 3.44 17.69 -11.91
C PRO A 151 3.88 18.85 -11.01
N SER A 152 3.99 18.66 -9.69
CA SER A 152 4.49 19.65 -8.73
C SER A 152 5.98 19.57 -8.37
N HIS A 153 6.77 18.58 -8.83
CA HIS A 153 8.19 18.39 -8.44
C HIS A 153 8.49 18.30 -6.94
N GLU A 154 7.48 18.17 -6.08
CA GLU A 154 7.66 18.15 -4.64
C GLU A 154 7.46 16.74 -4.06
N ALA A 155 8.48 16.28 -3.34
CA ALA A 155 8.41 15.06 -2.55
C ALA A 155 7.28 15.15 -1.50
N ARG A 156 6.29 14.27 -1.60
CA ARG A 156 5.05 14.30 -0.82
C ARG A 156 4.98 13.22 0.25
N PHE A 157 5.43 12.01 -0.02
CA PHE A 157 5.12 10.84 0.83
C PHE A 157 6.18 10.56 1.89
N GLU A 158 5.74 10.30 3.11
CA GLU A 158 6.56 9.92 4.27
C GLU A 158 6.81 8.42 4.35
N ALA A 159 5.90 7.64 3.76
CA ALA A 159 6.00 6.19 3.64
C ALA A 159 5.39 5.71 2.33
N VAL A 160 5.92 4.60 1.81
CA VAL A 160 5.36 3.88 0.66
C VAL A 160 5.18 2.41 1.00
N LEU A 161 3.96 1.90 0.82
CA LEU A 161 3.67 0.48 0.91
C LEU A 161 3.63 -0.07 -0.53
N HIS A 162 4.59 -0.90 -0.89
CA HIS A 162 4.70 -1.46 -2.23
C HIS A 162 4.25 -2.93 -2.21
N ASP A 163 2.98 -3.17 -2.52
CA ASP A 163 2.33 -4.47 -2.45
C ASP A 163 1.67 -4.86 -3.79
N ALA A 164 2.47 -4.81 -4.85
CA ALA A 164 2.05 -5.34 -6.14
C ALA A 164 2.03 -6.89 -6.15
N PHE A 165 1.34 -7.46 -7.12
CA PHE A 165 1.48 -8.89 -7.41
C PHE A 165 2.94 -9.27 -7.68
N ALA A 166 3.27 -10.56 -7.50
CA ALA A 166 4.65 -11.05 -7.55
C ALA A 166 5.41 -10.54 -8.79
N PRO A 167 6.73 -10.29 -8.71
CA PRO A 167 7.48 -9.69 -9.81
C PRO A 167 7.39 -10.40 -11.16
N ARG A 168 7.15 -11.72 -11.16
CA ARG A 168 6.95 -12.49 -12.39
C ARG A 168 5.58 -12.25 -13.06
N LYS A 169 4.61 -11.78 -12.28
CA LYS A 169 3.19 -11.63 -12.65
C LYS A 169 2.84 -10.18 -12.97
N ASN A 170 3.55 -9.23 -12.37
CA ASN A 170 3.33 -7.80 -12.56
C ASN A 170 4.66 -7.04 -12.71
N PRO A 171 5.55 -7.45 -13.64
CA PRO A 171 6.95 -7.03 -13.71
C PRO A 171 7.16 -5.52 -13.86
N GLU A 172 6.21 -4.82 -14.48
CA GLU A 172 6.27 -3.38 -14.74
C GLU A 172 6.37 -2.55 -13.46
N LEU A 173 5.87 -3.06 -12.33
CA LEU A 173 5.94 -2.38 -11.02
C LEU A 173 7.22 -2.69 -10.24
N TRP A 174 8.12 -3.52 -10.78
CA TRP A 174 9.35 -3.93 -10.10
C TRP A 174 10.62 -3.49 -10.81
N THR A 175 10.50 -2.56 -11.76
CA THR A 175 11.62 -2.03 -12.56
C THR A 175 12.38 -0.94 -11.81
N ALA A 176 13.66 -0.74 -12.17
CA ALA A 176 14.45 0.36 -11.59
C ALA A 176 13.87 1.73 -11.96
N GLU A 177 13.29 1.84 -13.16
CA GLU A 177 12.59 3.03 -13.65
C GLU A 177 11.38 3.36 -12.78
N PHE A 178 10.52 2.37 -12.50
CA PHE A 178 9.36 2.58 -11.64
C PHE A 178 9.78 2.93 -10.21
N PHE A 179 10.77 2.25 -9.65
CA PHE A 179 11.29 2.61 -8.33
C PHE A 179 11.92 4.01 -8.30
N SER A 180 12.52 4.46 -9.41
CA SER A 180 13.06 5.83 -9.53
C SER A 180 11.93 6.86 -9.50
N ASP A 181 10.83 6.60 -10.23
CA ASP A 181 9.62 7.39 -10.14
C ASP A 181 9.13 7.43 -8.68
N ILE A 182 8.87 6.28 -8.04
CA ILE A 182 8.41 6.25 -6.64
C ILE A 182 9.36 7.00 -5.70
N ARG A 183 10.67 6.87 -5.89
CA ARG A 183 11.67 7.60 -5.10
C ARG A 183 11.50 9.11 -5.21
N LEU A 184 11.15 9.65 -6.37
CA LEU A 184 10.95 11.08 -6.57
C LEU A 184 9.74 11.61 -5.77
N LEU A 185 8.68 10.79 -5.61
CA LEU A 185 7.50 11.14 -4.82
C LEU A 185 7.74 11.11 -3.30
N MET A 186 8.79 10.43 -2.84
CA MET A 186 9.09 10.23 -1.42
C MET A 186 9.88 11.39 -0.80
N LYS A 187 9.57 11.78 0.44
CA LYS A 187 10.37 12.73 1.24
C LYS A 187 11.74 12.14 1.58
N LYS A 188 12.70 13.01 1.95
CA LYS A 188 13.96 12.56 2.55
C LYS A 188 13.69 11.73 3.81
N LYS A 189 14.47 10.67 4.01
CA LYS A 189 14.35 9.68 5.10
C LYS A 189 13.08 8.81 5.07
N ALA A 190 12.21 8.96 4.07
CA ALA A 190 11.04 8.11 3.90
C ALA A 190 11.44 6.66 3.61
N VAL A 191 10.54 5.75 3.95
CA VAL A 191 10.73 4.30 3.82
C VAL A 191 9.71 3.71 2.87
N LEU A 192 10.19 2.87 1.95
CA LEU A 192 9.40 1.97 1.14
C LEU A 192 9.53 0.55 1.72
N ALA A 193 8.41 -0.11 1.96
CA ALA A 193 8.37 -1.50 2.41
C ALA A 193 7.66 -2.40 1.39
N THR A 194 8.16 -3.63 1.21
CA THR A 194 7.55 -4.64 0.34
C THR A 194 7.78 -6.06 0.85
N TYR A 195 6.83 -6.96 0.67
CA TYR A 195 7.00 -8.37 1.03
C TYR A 195 8.11 -9.08 0.23
N SER A 196 8.45 -8.57 -0.95
CA SER A 196 9.34 -9.27 -1.89
C SER A 196 10.80 -9.16 -1.47
N CYS A 197 11.49 -10.29 -1.36
CA CYS A 197 12.95 -10.37 -1.16
C CYS A 197 13.70 -10.88 -2.39
N ALA A 198 13.06 -10.87 -3.56
CA ALA A 198 13.69 -11.32 -4.79
C ALA A 198 14.94 -10.47 -5.10
N ARG A 199 16.03 -11.13 -5.50
CA ARG A 199 17.32 -10.46 -5.74
C ARG A 199 17.18 -9.28 -6.73
N HIS A 200 16.56 -9.52 -7.89
CA HIS A 200 16.37 -8.47 -8.90
C HIS A 200 15.56 -7.27 -8.38
N VAL A 201 14.57 -7.47 -7.51
CA VAL A 201 13.82 -6.37 -6.88
C VAL A 201 14.74 -5.51 -6.02
N ARG A 202 15.56 -6.15 -5.18
CA ARG A 202 16.52 -5.45 -4.31
C ARG A 202 17.59 -4.73 -5.12
N ASP A 203 18.03 -5.31 -6.22
CA ASP A 203 19.00 -4.70 -7.12
C ASP A 203 18.40 -3.49 -7.86
N ASN A 204 17.16 -3.60 -8.33
CA ASN A 204 16.42 -2.48 -8.95
C ASN A 204 16.16 -1.34 -7.97
N LEU A 205 15.83 -1.64 -6.70
CA LEU A 205 15.71 -0.63 -5.64
C LEU A 205 17.04 0.09 -5.40
N LYS A 206 18.17 -0.63 -5.37
CA LYS A 206 19.50 -0.01 -5.25
C LYS A 206 19.84 0.85 -6.46
N GLN A 207 19.53 0.36 -7.67
CA GLN A 207 19.74 1.12 -8.91
C GLN A 207 18.93 2.41 -8.95
N ALA A 208 17.70 2.39 -8.41
CA ALA A 208 16.88 3.57 -8.20
C ALA A 208 17.41 4.51 -7.10
N GLY A 209 18.49 4.15 -6.39
CA GLY A 209 19.13 5.00 -5.38
C GLY A 209 18.59 4.83 -3.96
N PHE A 210 17.93 3.72 -3.64
CA PHE A 210 17.56 3.38 -2.26
C PHE A 210 18.69 2.68 -1.51
N THR A 211 18.76 2.91 -0.21
CA THR A 211 19.49 2.01 0.69
C THR A 211 18.58 0.87 1.10
N VAL A 212 18.97 -0.36 0.77
CA VAL A 212 18.14 -1.56 0.94
C VAL A 212 18.63 -2.41 2.11
N SER A 213 17.73 -2.80 3.00
CA SER A 213 17.97 -3.71 4.12
C SER A 213 16.93 -4.82 4.19
N ASP A 214 17.20 -5.84 4.99
CA ASP A 214 16.23 -6.88 5.29
C ASP A 214 15.16 -6.30 6.23
N GLY A 215 13.90 -6.65 5.98
CA GLY A 215 12.79 -6.43 6.89
C GLY A 215 12.41 -7.69 7.67
N PRO A 216 11.27 -7.67 8.37
CA PRO A 216 10.81 -8.79 9.17
C PRO A 216 10.55 -10.07 8.37
N LYS A 217 10.82 -11.22 9.01
CA LYS A 217 10.53 -12.56 8.47
C LYS A 217 9.19 -13.04 9.00
N VAL A 218 8.12 -12.83 8.24
CA VAL A 218 6.74 -13.24 8.62
C VAL A 218 6.12 -14.09 7.53
N GLY A 219 5.64 -15.27 7.90
CA GLY A 219 4.91 -16.19 7.04
C GLY A 219 5.68 -16.82 5.87
N ARG A 220 6.96 -16.47 5.66
CA ARG A 220 7.82 -17.00 4.60
C ARG A 220 9.24 -17.26 5.12
N ARG A 221 10.01 -18.05 4.35
CA ARG A 221 11.41 -18.38 4.68
C ARG A 221 12.35 -17.17 4.60
N GLY A 222 12.10 -16.25 3.67
CA GLY A 222 12.89 -15.05 3.45
C GLY A 222 12.36 -13.83 4.23
N PRO A 223 13.22 -12.81 4.46
CA PRO A 223 12.77 -11.52 5.02
C PRO A 223 11.88 -10.77 4.04
N SER A 224 11.18 -9.73 4.49
CA SER A 224 10.69 -8.67 3.59
C SER A 224 11.84 -7.74 3.18
N THR A 225 11.57 -6.74 2.34
CA THR A 225 12.56 -5.71 1.97
C THR A 225 12.13 -4.35 2.49
N VAL A 226 13.10 -3.61 3.05
CA VAL A 226 12.96 -2.21 3.45
C VAL A 226 13.93 -1.38 2.62
N ALA A 227 13.45 -0.30 2.01
CA ALA A 227 14.20 0.58 1.14
C ALA A 227 14.07 2.04 1.62
N LYS A 228 15.18 2.64 2.05
CA LYS A 228 15.20 3.99 2.61
C LYS A 228 15.70 5.01 1.60
N LYS A 229 15.00 6.15 1.53
CA LYS A 229 15.47 7.34 0.81
C LYS A 229 16.40 8.14 1.71
N ILE A 230 17.71 8.06 1.47
CA ILE A 230 18.69 8.98 2.06
C ILE A 230 18.66 10.31 1.30
#